data_AF-A0A2V3HNG2-F1
#
_entry.id   AF-A0A2V3HNG2-F1
#
_cell.length_a   1.000
_cell.length_b   1.000
_cell.length_c   1.000
_cell.angle_alpha   90.00
_cell.angle_beta   90.00
_cell.angle_gamma   90.00
#
_symmetry.space_group_name_H-M   'P 1'
#
loop_
_entity.id
_entity.type
_entity.pdbx_description
1 polymer ?
#
loop_
_entity_poly.entity_id
_entity_poly.type
_entity_poly.pdbx_seq_one_letter_code
_entity_poly.pdbx_strand_id
1 'polypeptide(L)'
;MPWWHEVEGSCALIPGHYETAQVFQLLRMRVGDRVLLLGPRGNYWTELLVRVGASELLVIEPDEMRRATLIARWEQLGLDELCEKHDCEVRWGGCVELANEVMRSEPYWDRMLLTGALPRLPLELLKGLTHDGQALVVVGDGGQGMLQLVTPTSKREWTAQHVTHFGVDDLRPEVASVLEGIEPPVEGVAEAVEASEAERIRAWTLANNDPIRDRFAPERILRMMADIWNSAGPVFAGLEDAEADIRTKLADDLFRLGNTLGQLNVIGLAGEHHAESFRLLPSAESATLLGWSYSKSGGDGRDSALAWYRRAIETDPTLGNAWNDIGALLLDSGELKEAVPWLSTATQAPRYDAQGFPWLNLARVHEMLGNKMAAFEAAREALEHLPDDEDALRIFDESGAGLI
;
A
#
# COMPACT_ATOMS: atom_id res chain seq x y z
N MET A 1 5.59 13.37 4.53
CA MET A 1 6.76 12.79 3.89
C MET A 1 7.49 11.91 4.89
N PRO A 2 7.48 10.55 4.95
CA PRO A 2 8.17 9.82 6.02
C PRO A 2 9.57 10.39 6.25
N TRP A 3 9.83 10.81 7.48
CA TRP A 3 10.72 11.95 7.75
C TRP A 3 12.10 11.53 8.24
N TRP A 4 12.32 10.23 8.39
CA TRP A 4 13.61 9.71 8.79
C TRP A 4 14.53 9.68 7.58
N HIS A 5 15.70 10.30 7.71
CA HIS A 5 16.75 10.28 6.70
C HIS A 5 17.37 8.89 6.50
N GLU A 6 17.12 7.99 7.46
CA GLU A 6 17.62 6.63 7.50
C GLU A 6 16.47 5.66 7.25
N VAL A 7 16.27 5.26 5.99
CA VAL A 7 15.24 4.27 5.60
C VAL A 7 15.47 2.94 6.27
N GLU A 8 16.72 2.53 6.42
CA GLU A 8 17.09 1.25 7.01
C GLU A 8 16.91 1.23 8.54
N GLY A 9 16.69 2.39 9.16
CA GLY A 9 16.45 2.48 10.60
C GLY A 9 15.11 1.85 10.99
N SER A 10 15.02 1.32 12.21
CA SER A 10 13.78 0.74 12.74
C SER A 10 12.62 1.74 12.64
N CYS A 11 11.43 1.31 12.27
CA CYS A 11 10.22 2.14 12.30
C CYS A 11 10.33 3.42 11.45
N ALA A 12 11.04 3.35 10.31
CA ALA A 12 11.35 4.52 9.48
C ALA A 12 10.25 4.93 8.49
N LEU A 13 9.27 4.07 8.22
CA LEU A 13 8.30 4.29 7.16
C LEU A 13 6.88 4.46 7.70
N ILE A 14 6.00 5.05 6.90
CA ILE A 14 4.60 5.26 7.28
C ILE A 14 3.78 4.17 6.60
N PRO A 15 2.85 3.50 7.31
CA PRO A 15 1.95 2.54 6.69
C PRO A 15 1.00 3.21 5.69
N GLY A 16 0.45 2.43 4.77
CA GLY A 16 -0.57 2.92 3.85
C GLY A 16 -1.90 3.23 4.55
N HIS A 17 -2.82 3.87 3.80
CA HIS A 17 -4.16 4.18 4.29
C HIS A 17 -4.96 2.92 4.66
N TYR A 18 -4.81 1.84 3.88
CA TYR A 18 -5.48 0.57 4.17
C TYR A 18 -5.04 0.03 5.53
N GLU A 19 -3.73 -0.06 5.75
CA GLU A 19 -3.13 -0.52 7.00
C GLU A 19 -3.54 0.35 8.20
N THR A 20 -3.52 1.67 7.99
CA THR A 20 -4.00 2.64 8.98
C THR A 20 -5.44 2.34 9.38
N ALA A 21 -6.35 2.20 8.42
CA ALA A 21 -7.77 1.95 8.69
C ALA A 21 -7.98 0.64 9.47
N GLN A 22 -7.26 -0.42 9.14
CA GLN A 22 -7.33 -1.71 9.85
C GLN A 22 -6.89 -1.56 11.31
N VAL A 23 -5.78 -0.87 11.58
CA VAL A 23 -5.30 -0.61 12.95
C VAL A 23 -6.36 0.13 13.77
N PHE A 24 -6.93 1.20 13.23
CA PHE A 24 -7.97 1.96 13.94
C PHE A 24 -9.25 1.15 14.19
N GLN A 25 -9.65 0.30 13.23
CA GLN A 25 -10.79 -0.61 13.41
C GLN A 25 -10.55 -1.63 14.53
N LEU A 26 -9.32 -2.16 14.62
CA LEU A 26 -8.94 -3.12 15.67
C LEU A 26 -8.81 -2.46 17.04
N LEU A 27 -8.25 -1.25 17.11
CA LEU A 27 -8.16 -0.47 18.35
C LEU A 27 -9.54 -0.11 18.90
N ARG A 28 -10.57 0.03 18.06
CA ARG A 28 -11.92 0.44 18.48
C ARG A 28 -11.90 1.68 19.37
N MET A 29 -11.20 2.71 18.89
CA MET A 29 -11.12 4.00 19.56
C MET A 29 -12.52 4.57 19.87
N ARG A 30 -12.66 5.17 21.04
CA ARG A 30 -13.82 5.95 21.48
C ARG A 30 -13.36 7.37 21.81
N VAL A 31 -14.26 8.33 21.65
CA VAL A 31 -14.00 9.70 22.07
C VAL A 31 -13.78 9.70 23.58
N GLY A 32 -12.68 10.31 24.03
CA GLY A 32 -12.27 10.35 25.43
C GLY A 32 -11.34 9.21 25.87
N ASP A 33 -10.90 8.33 24.95
CA ASP A 33 -9.90 7.31 25.29
C ASP A 33 -8.54 7.96 25.57
N ARG A 34 -7.85 7.47 26.60
CA ARG A 34 -6.43 7.77 26.86
C ARG A 34 -5.56 6.77 26.13
N VAL A 35 -4.61 7.25 25.35
CA VAL A 35 -3.84 6.42 24.41
C VAL A 35 -2.35 6.49 24.72
N LEU A 36 -1.71 5.32 24.77
CA LEU A 36 -0.27 5.19 24.73
C LEU A 36 0.17 4.80 23.32
N LEU A 37 1.05 5.59 22.72
CA LEU A 37 1.63 5.33 21.40
C LEU A 37 3.13 5.13 21.54
N LEU A 38 3.66 3.98 21.10
CA LEU A 38 5.08 3.64 21.27
C LEU A 38 5.78 3.41 19.93
N GLY A 39 6.88 4.14 19.73
CA GLY A 39 7.76 4.11 18.56
C GLY A 39 7.12 4.64 17.27
N PRO A 40 6.37 5.76 17.30
CA PRO A 40 5.61 6.20 16.14
C PRO A 40 6.52 6.64 14.98
N ARG A 41 6.06 6.35 13.78
CA ARG A 41 6.83 6.55 12.54
C ARG A 41 6.58 7.92 11.93
N GLY A 42 6.74 8.96 12.75
CA GLY A 42 6.29 10.32 12.42
C GLY A 42 5.01 10.72 13.16
N ASN A 43 4.66 12.00 13.08
CA ASN A 43 3.46 12.56 13.71
C ASN A 43 2.13 12.07 13.10
N TYR A 44 2.15 11.23 12.06
CA TYR A 44 0.94 10.76 11.35
C TYR A 44 -0.01 10.02 12.29
N TRP A 45 0.50 9.05 13.05
CA TRP A 45 -0.30 8.33 14.04
C TRP A 45 -0.80 9.25 15.15
N THR A 46 0.07 10.12 15.65
CA THR A 46 -0.27 11.10 16.69
C THR A 46 -1.43 11.99 16.25
N GLU A 47 -1.34 12.59 15.05
CA GLU A 47 -2.36 13.46 14.49
C GLU A 47 -3.70 12.73 14.31
N LEU A 48 -3.67 11.51 13.75
CA LEU A 48 -4.90 10.73 13.55
C LEU A 48 -5.57 10.35 14.87
N LEU A 49 -4.79 9.97 15.90
CA LEU A 49 -5.35 9.63 17.21
C LEU A 49 -6.05 10.83 17.86
N VAL A 50 -5.48 12.03 17.76
CA VAL A 50 -6.14 13.27 18.21
C VAL A 50 -7.45 13.49 17.43
N ARG A 51 -7.42 13.39 16.10
CA ARG A 51 -8.61 13.60 15.25
C ARG A 51 -9.73 12.61 15.51
N VAL A 52 -9.39 11.36 15.81
CA VAL A 52 -10.34 10.29 16.12
C VAL A 52 -10.92 10.43 17.54
N GLY A 53 -10.35 11.30 18.38
CA GLY A 53 -10.95 11.74 19.64
C GLY A 53 -10.29 11.20 20.89
N ALA A 54 -8.98 10.90 20.86
CA ALA A 54 -8.22 10.71 22.10
C ALA A 54 -8.36 11.97 22.99
N SER A 55 -8.49 11.79 24.30
CA SER A 55 -8.43 12.92 25.26
C SER A 55 -7.04 13.12 25.86
N GLU A 56 -6.24 12.05 25.88
CA GLU A 56 -4.85 12.10 26.28
C GLU A 56 -4.05 11.16 25.39
N LEU A 57 -2.87 11.59 24.98
CA LEU A 57 -1.94 10.80 24.19
C LEU A 57 -0.53 10.95 24.77
N LEU A 58 0.02 9.86 25.31
CA LEU A 58 1.44 9.77 25.63
C LEU A 58 2.18 9.11 24.47
N VAL A 59 3.05 9.88 23.84
CA VAL A 59 3.90 9.41 22.74
C VAL A 59 5.28 9.06 23.29
N ILE A 60 5.60 7.77 23.27
CA ILE A 60 6.91 7.26 23.66
C ILE A 60 7.74 7.04 22.40
N GLU A 61 8.72 7.91 22.16
CA GLU A 61 9.77 7.69 21.16
C GLU A 61 11.11 7.53 21.92
N PRO A 62 11.60 6.29 22.05
CA PRO A 62 12.82 5.99 22.80
C PRO A 62 14.07 6.68 22.26
N ASP A 63 14.14 6.94 20.96
CA ASP A 63 15.26 7.65 20.36
C ASP A 63 15.10 9.17 20.58
N GLU A 64 16.05 9.79 21.26
CA GLU A 64 15.94 11.21 21.63
C GLU A 64 15.97 12.14 20.43
N MET A 65 16.77 11.83 19.41
CA MET A 65 16.85 12.62 18.19
C MET A 65 15.53 12.54 17.42
N ARG A 66 14.97 11.34 17.34
CA ARG A 66 13.67 11.12 16.72
C ARG A 66 12.57 11.82 17.50
N ARG A 67 12.55 11.70 18.81
CA ARG A 67 11.59 12.38 19.68
C ARG A 67 11.66 13.91 19.51
N ALA A 68 12.85 14.49 19.53
CA ALA A 68 13.04 15.92 19.30
C ALA A 68 12.53 16.36 17.91
N THR A 69 12.78 15.53 16.88
CA THR A 69 12.28 15.77 15.52
C THR A 69 10.75 15.75 15.46
N LEU A 70 10.11 14.79 16.14
CA LEU A 70 8.65 14.69 16.23
C LEU A 70 8.06 15.91 16.92
N ILE A 71 8.65 16.37 18.02
CA ILE A 71 8.19 17.54 18.78
C ILE A 71 8.35 18.82 17.95
N ALA A 72 9.53 19.09 17.41
CA ALA A 72 9.77 20.28 16.60
C ALA A 72 8.83 20.36 15.39
N ARG A 73 8.55 19.22 14.76
CA ARG A 73 7.62 19.16 13.63
C ARG A 73 6.16 19.32 14.05
N TRP A 74 5.79 18.78 15.20
CA TRP A 74 4.46 18.98 15.79
C TRP A 74 4.17 20.48 15.94
N GLU A 75 5.13 21.23 16.50
CA GLU A 75 5.06 22.68 16.65
C GLU A 75 5.01 23.40 15.29
N GLN A 76 5.89 23.05 14.35
CA GLN A 76 5.93 23.67 13.01
C GLN A 76 4.63 23.51 12.21
N LEU A 77 3.93 22.38 12.40
CA LEU A 77 2.65 22.11 11.76
C LEU A 77 1.47 22.77 12.48
N GLY A 78 1.69 23.44 13.61
CA GLY A 78 0.64 24.06 14.42
C GLY A 78 -0.34 23.04 14.99
N LEU A 79 0.11 21.82 15.29
CA LEU A 79 -0.78 20.75 15.76
C LEU A 79 -1.26 20.92 17.20
N ASP A 80 -0.73 21.90 17.94
CA ASP A 80 -1.28 22.28 19.25
C ASP A 80 -2.70 22.87 19.10
N GLU A 81 -2.98 23.62 18.03
CA GLU A 81 -4.33 24.11 17.73
C GLU A 81 -5.30 22.95 17.44
N LEU A 82 -4.79 21.85 16.87
CA LEU A 82 -5.56 20.63 16.67
C LEU A 82 -5.92 19.99 18.02
N CYS A 83 -4.99 19.94 18.96
CA CYS A 83 -5.23 19.48 20.33
C CYS A 83 -6.31 20.30 21.04
N GLU A 84 -6.20 21.63 21.02
CA GLU A 84 -7.19 22.52 21.64
C GLU A 84 -8.60 22.30 21.07
N LYS A 85 -8.70 22.15 19.75
CA LYS A 85 -9.97 21.90 19.07
C LYS A 85 -10.61 20.56 19.46
N HIS A 86 -9.78 19.57 19.75
CA HIS A 86 -10.21 18.20 20.07
C HIS A 86 -10.21 17.89 21.57
N ASP A 87 -9.87 18.86 22.43
CA ASP A 87 -9.73 18.68 23.89
C ASP A 87 -8.80 17.52 24.25
N CYS A 88 -7.66 17.42 23.55
CA CYS A 88 -6.68 16.35 23.71
C CYS A 88 -5.36 16.88 24.27
N GLU A 89 -4.90 16.31 25.38
CA GLU A 89 -3.55 16.53 25.89
C GLU A 89 -2.54 15.59 25.20
N VAL A 90 -1.45 16.12 24.65
CA VAL A 90 -0.37 15.31 24.05
C VAL A 90 0.91 15.51 24.85
N ARG A 91 1.49 14.40 25.32
CA ARG A 91 2.75 14.36 26.06
C ARG A 91 3.77 13.52 25.32
N TRP A 92 5.04 13.87 25.45
CA TRP A 92 6.16 13.18 24.79
C TRP A 92 7.11 12.61 25.84
N GLY A 93 7.59 11.38 25.62
CA GLY A 93 8.52 10.71 26.53
C GLY A 93 9.45 9.74 25.82
N GLY A 94 10.51 9.33 26.50
CA GLY A 94 11.46 8.31 26.08
C GLY A 94 11.41 7.06 26.98
N CYS A 95 12.53 6.35 27.08
CA CYS A 95 12.65 5.16 27.92
C CYS A 95 12.41 5.45 29.41
N VAL A 96 12.77 6.66 29.88
CA VAL A 96 12.63 7.04 31.30
C VAL A 96 11.16 7.17 31.69
N GLU A 97 10.38 7.93 30.92
CA GLU A 97 8.94 8.08 31.12
C GLU A 97 8.24 6.72 30.98
N LEU A 98 8.59 5.95 29.95
CA LEU A 98 8.09 4.58 29.78
C LEU A 98 8.31 3.73 31.04
N ALA A 99 9.52 3.73 31.59
CA ALA A 99 9.86 2.89 32.73
C ALA A 99 9.35 3.39 34.08
N ASN A 100 9.32 4.69 34.29
CA ASN A 100 9.02 5.26 35.60
C ASN A 100 7.56 5.69 35.74
N GLU A 101 6.91 6.11 34.66
CA GLU A 101 5.52 6.55 34.66
C GLU A 101 4.59 5.45 34.15
N VAL A 102 4.87 4.89 32.97
CA VAL A 102 3.94 3.95 32.32
C VAL A 102 3.99 2.57 32.97
N MET A 103 5.17 1.97 33.12
CA MET A 103 5.28 0.59 33.64
C MET A 103 5.07 0.47 35.16
N ARG A 104 5.07 1.59 35.90
CA ARG A 104 4.90 1.61 37.36
C ARG A 104 3.57 2.17 37.83
N SER A 105 2.74 2.67 36.90
CA SER A 105 1.41 3.19 37.24
C SER A 105 0.38 2.07 37.42
N GLU A 106 -0.67 2.39 38.16
CA GLU A 106 -1.92 1.61 38.15
C GLU A 106 -2.54 1.65 36.74
N PRO A 107 -3.42 0.67 36.39
CA PRO A 107 -4.16 0.67 35.13
C PRO A 107 -4.74 2.05 34.76
N TYR A 108 -4.27 2.61 33.65
CA TYR A 108 -4.56 3.98 33.25
C TYR A 108 -4.89 4.14 31.76
N TRP A 109 -4.28 3.37 30.87
CA TRP A 109 -4.43 3.54 29.43
C TRP A 109 -5.60 2.73 28.88
N ASP A 110 -6.46 3.39 28.12
CA ASP A 110 -7.61 2.76 27.48
C ASP A 110 -7.21 2.08 26.18
N ARG A 111 -6.24 2.66 25.45
CA ARG A 111 -5.66 2.05 24.24
C ARG A 111 -4.14 2.11 24.27
N MET A 112 -3.49 1.06 23.76
CA MET A 112 -2.05 1.07 23.47
C MET A 112 -1.79 0.66 22.03
N LEU A 113 -0.94 1.41 21.33
CA LEU A 113 -0.51 1.09 19.98
C LEU A 113 1.02 1.05 19.92
N LEU A 114 1.55 -0.13 19.60
CA LEU A 114 2.97 -0.31 19.31
C LEU A 114 3.13 -0.42 17.80
N THR A 115 3.97 0.44 17.22
CA THR A 115 4.20 0.48 15.76
C THR A 115 5.47 -0.26 15.33
N GLY A 116 6.18 -0.90 16.25
CA GLY A 116 7.29 -1.80 15.96
C GLY A 116 7.13 -3.15 16.66
N ALA A 117 7.86 -4.16 16.19
CA ALA A 117 7.82 -5.51 16.74
C ALA A 117 8.68 -5.65 18.01
N LEU A 118 8.25 -6.57 18.87
CA LEU A 118 8.99 -7.01 20.06
C LEU A 118 9.20 -8.53 20.00
N PRO A 119 10.28 -9.06 20.58
CA PRO A 119 10.53 -10.51 20.60
C PRO A 119 9.46 -11.28 21.38
N ARG A 120 8.79 -10.62 22.35
CA ARG A 120 7.73 -11.19 23.19
C ARG A 120 6.74 -10.13 23.65
N LEU A 121 5.59 -10.58 24.14
CA LEU A 121 4.58 -9.68 24.71
C LEU A 121 5.14 -8.90 25.92
N PRO A 122 5.02 -7.56 25.94
CA PRO A 122 5.55 -6.73 27.02
C PRO A 122 4.59 -6.73 28.22
N LEU A 123 4.62 -7.79 29.03
CA LEU A 123 3.66 -7.99 30.13
C LEU A 123 3.67 -6.86 31.17
N GLU A 124 4.82 -6.25 31.44
CA GLU A 124 4.92 -5.12 32.38
C GLU A 124 4.19 -3.88 31.84
N LEU A 125 4.30 -3.62 30.54
CA LEU A 125 3.56 -2.54 29.88
C LEU A 125 2.05 -2.78 29.92
N LEU A 126 1.63 -4.01 29.63
CA LEU A 126 0.21 -4.40 29.56
C LEU A 126 -0.52 -4.28 30.91
N LYS A 127 0.18 -4.18 32.05
CA LYS A 127 -0.41 -3.85 33.35
C LYS A 127 -1.01 -2.45 33.40
N GLY A 128 -0.54 -1.54 32.55
CA GLY A 128 -1.08 -0.19 32.43
C GLY A 128 -2.44 -0.13 31.72
N LEU A 129 -2.93 -1.23 31.12
CA LEU A 129 -4.24 -1.26 30.45
C LEU A 129 -5.39 -1.25 31.46
N THR A 130 -6.40 -0.41 31.23
CA THR A 130 -7.66 -0.45 31.97
C THR A 130 -8.42 -1.75 31.68
N HIS A 131 -9.39 -2.11 32.53
CA HIS A 131 -10.15 -3.36 32.40
C HIS A 131 -10.80 -3.54 31.02
N ASP A 132 -11.35 -2.46 30.45
CA ASP A 132 -11.98 -2.46 29.13
C ASP A 132 -11.01 -2.00 28.01
N GLY A 133 -9.72 -1.88 28.35
CA GLY A 133 -8.69 -1.39 27.46
C GLY A 133 -8.25 -2.42 26.43
N GLN A 134 -7.61 -1.94 25.36
CA GLN A 134 -7.10 -2.79 24.28
C GLN A 134 -5.70 -2.35 23.87
N ALA A 135 -4.81 -3.31 23.61
CA ALA A 135 -3.51 -3.05 23.02
C ALA A 135 -3.36 -3.76 21.67
N LEU A 136 -2.75 -3.06 20.72
CA LEU A 136 -2.18 -3.67 19.53
C LEU A 136 -0.68 -3.75 19.69
N VAL A 137 -0.17 -4.98 19.70
CA VAL A 137 1.24 -5.29 19.88
C VAL A 137 1.68 -6.17 18.73
N VAL A 138 2.84 -5.90 18.15
CA VAL A 138 3.45 -6.80 17.18
C VAL A 138 4.51 -7.63 17.88
N VAL A 139 4.42 -8.95 17.75
CA VAL A 139 5.34 -9.89 18.39
C VAL A 139 6.01 -10.77 17.35
N GLY A 140 7.32 -10.87 17.41
CA GLY A 140 8.16 -11.61 16.47
C GLY A 140 9.45 -10.84 16.19
N ASP A 141 10.36 -11.49 15.47
CA ASP A 141 11.67 -10.93 15.14
C ASP A 141 11.87 -10.88 13.61
N GLY A 142 12.74 -9.99 13.15
CA GLY A 142 13.22 -9.98 11.77
C GLY A 142 12.15 -9.64 10.73
N GLY A 143 11.22 -8.74 11.08
CA GLY A 143 10.16 -8.28 10.17
C GLY A 143 9.04 -9.30 9.93
N GLN A 144 9.06 -10.45 10.62
CA GLN A 144 7.99 -11.47 10.59
C GLN A 144 7.03 -11.30 11.77
N GLY A 145 6.77 -10.06 12.17
CA GLY A 145 5.93 -9.73 13.30
C GLY A 145 4.48 -10.18 13.13
N MET A 146 3.92 -10.80 14.15
CA MET A 146 2.51 -11.13 14.27
C MET A 146 1.80 -10.02 15.04
N LEU A 147 0.84 -9.34 14.40
CA LEU A 147 -0.04 -8.41 15.08
C LEU A 147 -0.96 -9.17 16.03
N GLN A 148 -0.96 -8.74 17.29
CA GLN A 148 -1.78 -9.31 18.34
C GLN A 148 -2.70 -8.24 18.93
N LEU A 149 -3.99 -8.57 19.02
CA LEU A 149 -4.94 -7.81 19.82
C LEU A 149 -4.93 -8.37 21.24
N VAL A 150 -4.52 -7.54 22.19
CA VAL A 150 -4.41 -7.91 23.59
C VAL A 150 -5.49 -7.20 24.40
N THR A 151 -6.26 -7.96 25.18
CA THR A 151 -7.31 -7.44 26.05
C THR A 151 -7.18 -8.05 27.46
N PRO A 152 -7.34 -7.26 28.53
CA PRO A 152 -7.35 -7.79 29.90
C PRO A 152 -8.56 -8.70 30.13
N THR A 153 -8.34 -9.81 30.85
CA THR A 153 -9.42 -10.69 31.34
C THR A 153 -9.56 -10.63 32.86
N SER A 154 -8.48 -10.33 33.57
CA SER A 154 -8.46 -10.09 35.00
C SER A 154 -7.29 -9.16 35.35
N LYS A 155 -7.09 -8.82 36.65
CA LYS A 155 -6.06 -7.85 37.08
C LYS A 155 -4.63 -8.15 36.59
N ARG A 156 -4.32 -9.39 36.22
CA ARG A 156 -2.98 -9.81 35.72
C ARG A 156 -3.06 -10.92 34.68
N GLU A 157 -4.18 -11.02 33.98
CA GLU A 157 -4.36 -11.98 32.90
C GLU A 157 -4.88 -11.25 31.67
N TRP A 158 -4.36 -11.64 30.53
CA TRP A 158 -4.69 -11.05 29.24
C TRP A 158 -4.94 -12.17 28.24
N THR A 159 -5.86 -11.93 27.33
CA THR A 159 -5.99 -12.72 26.11
C THR A 159 -5.27 -12.00 24.99
N ALA A 160 -4.40 -12.72 24.28
CA ALA A 160 -3.73 -12.25 23.08
C ALA A 160 -4.26 -13.02 21.88
N GLN A 161 -4.96 -12.33 20.99
CA GLN A 161 -5.49 -12.91 19.75
C GLN A 161 -4.54 -12.56 18.60
N HIS A 162 -4.02 -13.57 17.90
CA HIS A 162 -3.30 -13.38 16.64
C HIS A 162 -4.26 -12.88 15.56
N VAL A 163 -3.92 -11.75 14.94
CA VAL A 163 -4.72 -11.14 13.87
C VAL A 163 -4.15 -11.52 12.51
N THR A 164 -2.94 -11.05 12.20
CA THR A 164 -2.24 -11.30 10.92
C THR A 164 -0.78 -10.87 11.02
N HIS A 165 0.01 -11.09 9.96
CA HIS A 165 1.36 -10.52 9.93
C HIS A 165 1.31 -9.01 9.69
N PHE A 166 2.20 -8.30 10.36
CA PHE A 166 2.48 -6.90 10.11
C PHE A 166 3.98 -6.77 9.85
N GLY A 167 4.35 -6.40 8.62
CA GLY A 167 5.74 -6.29 8.17
C GLY A 167 6.47 -5.08 8.76
N VAL A 168 6.44 -4.92 10.08
CA VAL A 168 7.09 -3.82 10.79
C VAL A 168 8.47 -4.23 11.28
N ASP A 169 9.39 -3.26 11.32
CA ASP A 169 10.70 -3.49 11.93
C ASP A 169 10.57 -3.70 13.44
N ASP A 170 11.57 -4.37 13.99
CA ASP A 170 11.74 -4.56 15.41
C ASP A 170 12.05 -3.20 16.07
N LEU A 171 11.44 -2.99 17.25
CA LEU A 171 11.86 -1.92 18.15
C LEU A 171 13.32 -2.16 18.56
N ARG A 172 14.06 -1.07 18.80
CA ARG A 172 15.49 -1.20 19.14
C ARG A 172 15.68 -2.11 20.37
N PRO A 173 16.73 -2.94 20.41
CA PRO A 173 16.93 -3.91 21.49
C PRO A 173 16.90 -3.31 22.89
N GLU A 174 17.40 -2.08 23.07
CA GLU A 174 17.42 -1.38 24.36
C GLU A 174 16.00 -1.12 24.86
N VAL A 175 15.07 -0.83 23.96
CA VAL A 175 13.65 -0.60 24.27
C VAL A 175 12.98 -1.90 24.69
N ALA A 176 13.26 -2.98 23.96
CA ALA A 176 12.79 -4.32 24.30
C ALA A 176 13.31 -4.73 25.69
N SER A 177 14.61 -4.54 25.96
CA SER A 177 15.22 -4.83 27.26
C SER A 177 14.58 -4.04 28.41
N VAL A 178 14.27 -2.76 28.20
CA VAL A 178 13.57 -1.93 29.20
C VAL A 178 12.15 -2.45 29.44
N LEU A 179 11.39 -2.72 28.38
CA LEU A 179 10.01 -3.26 28.47
C LEU A 179 9.95 -4.64 29.14
N GLU A 180 11.04 -5.40 29.07
CA GLU A 180 11.21 -6.69 29.73
C GLU A 180 11.75 -6.59 31.16
N GLY A 181 12.12 -5.39 31.60
CA GLY A 181 12.71 -5.14 32.93
C GLY A 181 14.12 -5.70 33.09
N ILE A 182 14.83 -5.98 31.99
CA ILE A 182 16.21 -6.50 32.01
C ILE A 182 17.19 -5.37 32.27
N GLU A 183 17.04 -4.26 31.56
CA GLU A 183 17.94 -3.11 31.64
C GLU A 183 17.21 -1.88 32.22
N PRO A 184 17.92 -1.04 33.01
CA PRO A 184 17.35 0.23 33.44
C PRO A 184 17.14 1.15 32.24
N PRO A 185 16.19 2.10 32.31
CA PRO A 185 16.05 3.10 31.27
C PRO A 185 17.33 3.96 31.21
N VAL A 186 17.85 4.17 30.01
CA VAL A 186 19.00 5.04 29.76
C VAL A 186 18.56 6.20 28.88
N GLU A 187 18.89 7.43 29.28
CA GLU A 187 18.85 8.60 28.39
C GLU A 187 20.09 8.55 27.49
N GLY A 188 19.86 8.66 26.18
CA GLY A 188 20.97 8.71 25.22
C GLY A 188 21.66 10.06 25.28
N VAL A 189 22.89 10.15 24.78
CA VAL A 189 23.47 11.43 24.37
C VAL A 189 23.32 11.46 22.85
N ALA A 190 22.26 12.08 22.35
CA ALA A 190 22.09 12.24 20.91
C ALA A 190 22.87 13.49 20.45
N GLU A 191 23.91 13.31 19.64
CA GLU A 191 24.43 14.41 18.82
C GLU A 191 23.42 14.64 17.68
N ALA A 192 22.82 15.84 17.66
CA ALA A 192 21.86 16.22 16.63
C ALA A 192 22.56 16.31 15.28
N VAL A 193 22.35 15.31 14.42
CA VAL A 193 22.66 15.44 12.99
C VAL A 193 21.36 15.86 12.30
N GLU A 194 21.28 17.14 11.93
CA GLU A 194 20.21 17.58 11.03
C GLU A 194 20.39 16.86 9.68
N ALA A 195 19.38 16.08 9.30
CA ALA A 195 19.36 15.47 7.98
C ALA A 195 19.42 16.54 6.90
N SER A 196 20.33 16.38 5.95
CA SER A 196 20.35 17.17 4.73
C SER A 196 19.12 16.89 3.86
N GLU A 197 18.80 17.81 2.96
CA GLU A 197 17.74 17.60 1.97
C GLU A 197 18.02 16.39 1.07
N ALA A 198 19.29 16.16 0.71
CA ALA A 198 19.72 15.02 -0.08
C ALA A 198 19.44 13.69 0.62
N GLU A 199 19.68 13.59 1.94
CA GLU A 199 19.40 12.36 2.70
C GLU A 199 17.89 12.10 2.80
N ARG A 200 17.07 13.15 2.97
CA ARG A 200 15.61 13.01 2.92
C ARG A 200 15.12 12.53 1.55
N ILE A 201 15.67 13.11 0.48
CA ILE A 201 15.34 12.70 -0.89
C ILE A 201 15.73 11.24 -1.11
N ARG A 202 16.95 10.85 -0.73
CA ARG A 202 17.42 9.47 -0.78
C ARG A 202 16.49 8.55 0.00
N ALA A 203 16.03 8.97 1.17
CA ALA A 203 15.15 8.15 1.97
C ALA A 203 13.84 7.83 1.26
N TRP A 204 13.27 8.81 0.58
CA TRP A 204 12.07 8.60 -0.23
C TRP A 204 12.27 7.72 -1.44
N THR A 205 13.36 7.94 -2.16
CA THR A 205 13.71 7.14 -3.34
C THR A 205 13.87 5.66 -2.97
N LEU A 206 14.21 5.34 -1.71
CA LEU A 206 14.42 3.96 -1.25
C LEU A 206 13.26 3.43 -0.38
N ALA A 207 12.22 4.23 -0.12
CA ALA A 207 11.18 3.91 0.86
C ALA A 207 10.43 2.61 0.54
N ASN A 208 10.15 2.31 -0.73
CA ASN A 208 9.46 1.08 -1.13
C ASN A 208 10.40 0.04 -1.76
N ASN A 209 11.70 0.09 -1.48
CA ASN A 209 12.61 -0.99 -1.87
C ASN A 209 12.24 -2.32 -1.22
N ASP A 210 11.70 -2.26 0.00
CA ASP A 210 10.95 -3.35 0.59
C ASP A 210 9.44 -3.05 0.45
N PRO A 211 8.73 -3.68 -0.51
CA PRO A 211 7.33 -3.39 -0.79
C PRO A 211 6.36 -3.96 0.25
N ILE A 212 6.81 -4.87 1.11
CA ILE A 212 5.98 -5.48 2.16
C ILE A 212 6.19 -4.84 3.53
N ARG A 213 7.19 -3.97 3.66
CA ARG A 213 7.40 -3.19 4.87
C ARG A 213 6.17 -2.33 5.16
N ASP A 214 5.73 -2.37 6.40
CA ASP A 214 4.56 -1.69 6.93
C ASP A 214 3.23 -2.11 6.29
N ARG A 215 3.16 -3.33 5.74
CA ARG A 215 1.96 -3.94 5.18
C ARG A 215 1.33 -4.97 6.12
N PHE A 216 0.00 -5.00 6.17
CA PHE A 216 -0.78 -6.00 6.90
C PHE A 216 -1.40 -7.01 5.94
N ALA A 217 -0.96 -8.26 6.00
CA ALA A 217 -1.67 -9.37 5.35
C ALA A 217 -1.15 -10.71 5.89
N PRO A 218 -1.85 -11.83 5.64
CA PRO A 218 -1.27 -13.15 5.79
C PRO A 218 0.05 -13.26 5.00
N GLU A 219 1.01 -14.00 5.53
CA GLU A 219 2.37 -14.12 4.96
C GLU A 219 2.37 -14.47 3.46
N ARG A 220 1.46 -15.35 3.03
CA ARG A 220 1.31 -15.72 1.62
C ARG A 220 0.89 -14.54 0.73
N ILE A 221 0.02 -13.65 1.24
CA ILE A 221 -0.39 -12.45 0.52
C ILE A 221 0.77 -11.45 0.46
N LEU A 222 1.50 -11.25 1.57
CA LEU A 222 2.69 -10.39 1.56
C LEU A 222 3.73 -10.87 0.55
N ARG A 223 4.03 -12.18 0.53
CA ARG A 223 4.94 -12.76 -0.48
C ARG A 223 4.45 -12.52 -1.90
N MET A 224 3.17 -12.75 -2.15
CA MET A 224 2.57 -12.48 -3.46
C MET A 224 2.66 -10.98 -3.81
N MET A 225 2.47 -10.06 -2.87
CA MET A 225 2.67 -8.62 -3.08
C MET A 225 4.10 -8.32 -3.52
N ALA A 226 5.09 -8.87 -2.83
CA ALA A 226 6.50 -8.71 -3.19
C ALA A 226 6.82 -9.27 -4.58
N ASP A 227 6.31 -10.46 -4.89
CA ASP A 227 6.52 -11.10 -6.21
C ASP A 227 5.91 -10.25 -7.34
N ILE A 228 4.70 -9.73 -7.15
CA ILE A 228 4.03 -8.88 -8.13
C ILE A 228 4.77 -7.54 -8.27
N TRP A 229 5.12 -6.92 -7.15
CA TRP A 229 5.89 -5.67 -7.13
C TRP A 229 7.21 -5.79 -7.89
N ASN A 230 7.93 -6.88 -7.67
CA ASN A 230 9.23 -7.14 -8.29
C ASN A 230 9.12 -7.58 -9.76
N SER A 231 7.98 -8.16 -10.17
CA SER A 231 7.75 -8.55 -11.57
C SER A 231 7.33 -7.39 -12.46
N ALA A 232 6.75 -6.33 -11.91
CA ALA A 232 6.50 -5.10 -12.65
C ALA A 232 7.83 -4.47 -13.08
N GLY A 233 8.07 -4.31 -14.39
CA GLY A 233 9.20 -3.54 -14.88
C GLY A 233 9.04 -2.05 -14.55
N PRO A 234 10.13 -1.28 -14.48
CA PRO A 234 10.00 0.17 -14.35
C PRO A 234 9.33 0.74 -15.60
N VAL A 235 8.28 1.54 -15.42
CA VAL A 235 7.54 2.13 -16.56
C VAL A 235 8.32 3.28 -17.19
N PHE A 236 9.25 3.85 -16.43
CA PHE A 236 10.02 5.04 -16.80
C PHE A 236 11.51 4.74 -17.06
N ALA A 237 11.81 3.51 -17.48
CA ALA A 237 13.17 3.08 -17.81
C ALA A 237 13.85 4.03 -18.82
N GLY A 238 15.10 4.40 -18.58
CA GLY A 238 15.88 5.25 -19.50
C GLY A 238 15.72 6.76 -19.31
N LEU A 239 14.93 7.22 -18.33
CA LEU A 239 14.91 8.63 -17.88
C LEU A 239 15.94 8.90 -16.77
N GLU A 240 16.98 8.06 -16.67
CA GLU A 240 17.95 7.96 -15.57
C GLU A 240 19.07 9.02 -15.61
N ASP A 241 19.10 9.89 -16.63
CA ASP A 241 20.12 10.93 -16.82
C ASP A 241 19.93 12.12 -15.85
N ALA A 242 20.09 11.85 -14.56
CA ALA A 242 20.52 12.70 -13.45
C ALA A 242 20.02 12.05 -12.16
N GLU A 243 20.92 11.53 -11.31
CA GLU A 243 20.67 11.08 -9.92
C GLU A 243 19.19 10.77 -9.61
N ALA A 244 18.64 9.68 -10.16
CA ALA A 244 17.28 9.19 -9.95
C ALA A 244 16.29 10.23 -9.39
N ASP A 245 15.76 11.10 -10.26
CA ASP A 245 14.74 12.10 -9.89
C ASP A 245 13.69 11.42 -9.00
N ILE A 246 13.59 11.87 -7.75
CA ILE A 246 12.64 11.37 -6.75
C ILE A 246 11.23 11.24 -7.34
N ARG A 247 10.87 12.14 -8.25
CA ARG A 247 9.60 12.11 -8.96
C ARG A 247 9.43 10.84 -9.80
N THR A 248 10.45 10.45 -10.57
CA THR A 248 10.43 9.25 -11.40
C THR A 248 10.32 8.00 -10.54
N LYS A 249 11.11 7.91 -9.46
CA LYS A 249 11.05 6.76 -8.55
C LYS A 249 9.70 6.66 -7.84
N LEU A 250 9.15 7.77 -7.34
CA LEU A 250 7.83 7.80 -6.73
C LEU A 250 6.72 7.43 -7.74
N ALA A 251 6.81 7.91 -8.99
CA ALA A 251 5.85 7.54 -10.03
C ALA A 251 5.90 6.03 -10.34
N ASP A 252 7.10 5.43 -10.35
CA ASP A 252 7.30 4.00 -10.55
C ASP A 252 6.75 3.18 -9.37
N ASP A 253 7.06 3.57 -8.13
CA ASP A 253 6.56 2.92 -6.93
C ASP A 253 5.02 2.98 -6.86
N LEU A 254 4.41 4.12 -7.21
CA LEU A 254 2.96 4.26 -7.29
C LEU A 254 2.37 3.34 -8.38
N PHE A 255 3.01 3.24 -9.54
CA PHE A 255 2.57 2.34 -10.60
C PHE A 255 2.63 0.88 -10.13
N ARG A 256 3.75 0.45 -9.55
CA ARG A 256 3.94 -0.91 -9.01
C ARG A 256 2.89 -1.22 -7.97
N LEU A 257 2.63 -0.29 -7.04
CA LEU A 257 1.60 -0.46 -6.02
C LEU A 257 0.21 -0.61 -6.63
N GLY A 258 -0.13 0.20 -7.64
CA GLY A 258 -1.37 0.08 -8.39
C GLY A 258 -1.53 -1.29 -9.03
N ASN A 259 -0.48 -1.81 -9.68
CA ASN A 259 -0.50 -3.14 -10.29
C ASN A 259 -0.66 -4.24 -9.24
N THR A 260 0.09 -4.17 -8.13
CA THR A 260 -0.04 -5.11 -7.00
C THR A 260 -1.47 -5.12 -6.46
N LEU A 261 -2.06 -3.95 -6.18
CA LEU A 261 -3.43 -3.84 -5.69
C LEU A 261 -4.45 -4.36 -6.72
N GLY A 262 -4.24 -4.09 -8.01
CA GLY A 262 -5.10 -4.57 -9.09
C GLY A 262 -5.13 -6.09 -9.18
N GLN A 263 -3.97 -6.74 -9.07
CA GLN A 263 -3.87 -8.21 -9.06
C GLN A 263 -4.46 -8.83 -7.77
N LEU A 264 -4.44 -8.10 -6.66
CA LEU A 264 -5.18 -8.45 -5.44
C LEU A 264 -6.69 -8.16 -5.53
N ASN A 265 -7.18 -7.71 -6.68
CA ASN A 265 -8.57 -7.32 -6.93
C ASN A 265 -9.07 -6.15 -6.06
N VAL A 266 -8.16 -5.29 -5.60
CA VAL A 266 -8.46 -4.04 -4.86
C VAL A 266 -8.52 -2.89 -5.85
N ILE A 267 -9.50 -2.96 -6.76
CA ILE A 267 -9.55 -2.18 -8.00
C ILE A 267 -9.62 -0.66 -7.78
N GLY A 268 -10.40 -0.20 -6.79
CA GLY A 268 -10.57 1.23 -6.52
C GLY A 268 -9.25 1.89 -6.13
N LEU A 269 -8.57 1.35 -5.12
CA LEU A 269 -7.26 1.85 -4.68
C LEU A 269 -6.20 1.66 -5.76
N ALA A 270 -6.26 0.58 -6.55
CA ALA A 270 -5.35 0.41 -7.68
C ALA A 270 -5.46 1.58 -8.67
N GLY A 271 -6.68 1.99 -9.01
CA GLY A 271 -6.94 3.15 -9.86
C GLY A 271 -6.37 4.45 -9.28
N GLU A 272 -6.54 4.71 -7.98
CA GLU A 272 -5.96 5.89 -7.33
C GLU A 272 -4.42 5.94 -7.47
N HIS A 273 -3.74 4.81 -7.29
CA HIS A 273 -2.29 4.73 -7.42
C HIS A 273 -1.82 4.92 -8.88
N HIS A 274 -2.51 4.32 -9.85
CA HIS A 274 -2.23 4.55 -11.27
C HIS A 274 -2.47 6.02 -11.68
N ALA A 275 -3.52 6.64 -11.15
CA ALA A 275 -3.82 8.06 -11.39
C ALA A 275 -2.72 8.97 -10.83
N GLU A 276 -2.27 8.73 -9.60
CA GLU A 276 -1.19 9.49 -8.98
C GLU A 276 0.16 9.27 -9.67
N SER A 277 0.45 8.03 -10.10
CA SER A 277 1.60 7.73 -10.94
C SER A 277 1.57 8.57 -12.23
N PHE A 278 0.45 8.53 -12.97
CA PHE A 278 0.27 9.31 -14.20
C PHE A 278 0.35 10.82 -13.96
N ARG A 279 -0.19 11.31 -12.83
CA ARG A 279 -0.14 12.73 -12.45
C ARG A 279 1.30 13.18 -12.19
N LEU A 280 2.10 12.35 -11.53
CA LEU A 280 3.52 12.63 -11.33
C LEU A 280 4.27 12.56 -12.65
N LEU A 281 4.14 11.48 -13.41
CA LEU A 281 4.83 11.30 -14.68
C LEU A 281 3.91 10.54 -15.65
N PRO A 282 3.36 11.22 -16.69
CA PRO A 282 2.44 10.57 -17.61
C PRO A 282 3.07 9.39 -18.35
N SER A 283 2.43 8.22 -18.29
CA SER A 283 2.75 7.03 -19.09
C SER A 283 1.49 6.41 -19.67
N ALA A 284 1.62 5.71 -20.80
CA ALA A 284 0.50 5.04 -21.43
C ALA A 284 0.04 3.82 -20.60
N GLU A 285 0.97 3.16 -19.91
CA GLU A 285 0.74 2.03 -19.02
C GLU A 285 -0.14 2.45 -17.82
N SER A 286 0.21 3.55 -17.11
CA SER A 286 -0.59 4.05 -15.99
C SER A 286 -1.99 4.49 -16.45
N ALA A 287 -2.09 5.17 -17.59
CA ALA A 287 -3.38 5.58 -18.15
C ALA A 287 -4.25 4.37 -18.57
N THR A 288 -3.63 3.32 -19.14
CA THR A 288 -4.33 2.09 -19.52
C THR A 288 -4.88 1.38 -18.29
N LEU A 289 -4.04 1.15 -17.27
CA LEU A 289 -4.48 0.46 -16.05
C LEU A 289 -5.51 1.27 -15.26
N LEU A 290 -5.44 2.61 -15.29
CA LEU A 290 -6.49 3.46 -14.74
C LEU A 290 -7.80 3.31 -15.52
N GLY A 291 -7.75 3.31 -16.85
CA GLY A 291 -8.92 3.04 -17.69
C GLY A 291 -9.54 1.68 -17.39
N TRP A 292 -8.70 0.66 -17.16
CA TRP A 292 -9.14 -0.66 -16.75
C TRP A 292 -9.80 -0.67 -15.36
N SER A 293 -9.26 0.06 -14.38
CA SER A 293 -9.92 0.21 -13.07
C SER A 293 -11.31 0.85 -13.19
N TYR A 294 -11.47 1.85 -14.07
CA TYR A 294 -12.79 2.44 -14.35
C TYR A 294 -13.73 1.47 -15.06
N SER A 295 -13.25 0.66 -16.01
CA SER A 295 -14.12 -0.29 -16.75
C SER A 295 -14.71 -1.37 -15.83
N LYS A 296 -14.02 -1.68 -14.72
CA LYS A 296 -14.50 -2.59 -13.66
C LYS A 296 -15.39 -1.91 -12.63
N SER A 297 -15.39 -0.58 -12.57
CA SER A 297 -16.23 0.21 -11.68
C SER A 297 -17.57 0.47 -12.39
N GLY A 298 -18.62 -0.30 -12.09
CA GLY A 298 -19.92 -0.18 -12.77
C GLY A 298 -20.53 1.25 -12.75
N GLY A 299 -21.57 1.49 -13.55
CA GLY A 299 -22.17 2.83 -13.71
C GLY A 299 -21.48 3.63 -14.82
N ASP A 300 -21.10 4.89 -14.54
CA ASP A 300 -20.43 5.79 -15.50
C ASP A 300 -18.98 5.39 -15.84
N GLY A 301 -18.49 4.27 -15.28
CA GLY A 301 -17.12 3.80 -15.47
C GLY A 301 -16.75 3.49 -16.93
N ARG A 302 -17.72 3.21 -17.80
CA ARG A 302 -17.48 3.02 -19.24
C ARG A 302 -16.89 4.27 -19.89
N ASP A 303 -17.49 5.44 -19.65
CA ASP A 303 -17.06 6.68 -20.29
C ASP A 303 -15.71 7.15 -19.75
N SER A 304 -15.50 7.00 -18.44
CA SER A 304 -14.20 7.25 -17.82
C SER A 304 -13.12 6.31 -18.34
N ALA A 305 -13.43 5.02 -18.52
CA ALA A 305 -12.50 4.06 -19.11
C ALA A 305 -12.09 4.47 -20.53
N LEU A 306 -13.06 4.76 -21.40
CA LEU A 306 -12.80 5.22 -22.77
C LEU A 306 -11.96 6.50 -22.80
N ALA A 307 -12.22 7.46 -21.91
CA ALA A 307 -11.42 8.68 -21.82
C ALA A 307 -9.96 8.38 -21.45
N TRP A 308 -9.72 7.50 -20.48
CA TRP A 308 -8.37 7.11 -20.07
C TRP A 308 -7.63 6.26 -21.09
N TYR A 309 -8.31 5.34 -21.78
CA TYR A 309 -7.70 4.59 -22.88
C TYR A 309 -7.31 5.51 -24.04
N ARG A 310 -8.14 6.50 -24.38
CA ARG A 310 -7.76 7.53 -25.37
C ARG A 310 -6.55 8.34 -24.89
N ARG A 311 -6.50 8.68 -23.61
CA ARG A 311 -5.34 9.37 -23.01
C ARG A 311 -4.07 8.52 -23.10
N ALA A 312 -4.16 7.21 -22.87
CA ALA A 312 -3.04 6.28 -23.02
C ALA A 312 -2.52 6.28 -24.46
N ILE A 313 -3.42 6.24 -25.46
CA ILE A 313 -3.07 6.30 -26.89
C ILE A 313 -2.42 7.65 -27.26
N GLU A 314 -2.91 8.75 -26.70
CA GLU A 314 -2.29 10.08 -26.90
C GLU A 314 -0.89 10.15 -26.29
N THR A 315 -0.67 9.49 -25.15
CA THR A 315 0.64 9.44 -24.49
C THR A 315 1.61 8.54 -25.25
N ASP A 316 1.15 7.38 -25.72
CA ASP A 316 1.93 6.48 -26.56
C ASP A 316 1.02 5.65 -27.49
N PRO A 317 0.96 5.96 -28.79
CA PRO A 317 0.12 5.23 -29.74
C PRO A 317 0.67 3.84 -30.08
N THR A 318 1.93 3.54 -29.72
CA THR A 318 2.56 2.25 -30.01
C THR A 318 2.21 1.16 -29.00
N LEU A 319 1.65 1.53 -27.84
CA LEU A 319 1.17 0.58 -26.83
C LEU A 319 -0.20 0.01 -27.23
N GLY A 320 -0.24 -1.28 -27.54
CA GLY A 320 -1.46 -1.97 -28.00
C GLY A 320 -2.57 -2.12 -26.94
N ASN A 321 -2.24 -2.03 -25.66
CA ASN A 321 -3.15 -2.33 -24.54
C ASN A 321 -4.40 -1.46 -24.54
N ALA A 322 -4.25 -0.15 -24.67
CA ALA A 322 -5.40 0.74 -24.72
C ALA A 322 -6.29 0.53 -25.98
N TRP A 323 -5.69 0.16 -27.13
CA TRP A 323 -6.44 -0.16 -28.34
C TRP A 323 -7.27 -1.43 -28.14
N ASN A 324 -6.66 -2.48 -27.59
CA ASN A 324 -7.36 -3.73 -27.27
C ASN A 324 -8.49 -3.48 -26.27
N ASP A 325 -8.23 -2.72 -25.21
CA ASP A 325 -9.18 -2.50 -24.14
C ASP A 325 -10.41 -1.69 -24.58
N ILE A 326 -10.24 -0.70 -25.47
CA ILE A 326 -11.37 -0.03 -26.13
C ILE A 326 -12.18 -1.04 -26.95
N GLY A 327 -11.49 -1.87 -27.74
CA GLY A 327 -12.13 -2.91 -28.56
C GLY A 327 -12.91 -3.92 -27.73
N ALA A 328 -12.33 -4.41 -26.63
CA ALA A 328 -12.98 -5.32 -25.69
C ALA A 328 -14.20 -4.68 -25.03
N LEU A 329 -14.09 -3.41 -24.62
CA LEU A 329 -15.21 -2.67 -24.03
C LEU A 329 -16.37 -2.45 -25.02
N LEU A 330 -16.08 -2.31 -26.32
CA LEU A 330 -17.08 -2.23 -27.39
C LEU A 330 -17.71 -3.60 -27.67
N LEU A 331 -16.90 -4.66 -27.73
CA LEU A 331 -17.36 -6.05 -27.83
C LEU A 331 -18.35 -6.40 -26.70
N ASP A 332 -17.99 -6.11 -25.46
CA ASP A 332 -18.82 -6.39 -24.27
C ASP A 332 -20.19 -5.67 -24.31
N SER A 333 -20.27 -4.53 -25.01
CA SER A 333 -21.52 -3.78 -25.21
C SER A 333 -22.26 -4.12 -26.50
N GLY A 334 -21.75 -5.06 -27.30
CA GLY A 334 -22.35 -5.47 -28.57
C GLY A 334 -22.16 -4.45 -29.70
N GLU A 335 -21.30 -3.45 -29.53
CA GLU A 335 -20.90 -2.48 -30.57
C GLU A 335 -19.84 -3.10 -31.50
N LEU A 336 -20.21 -4.23 -32.11
CA LEU A 336 -19.27 -5.16 -32.76
C LEU A 336 -18.56 -4.52 -33.95
N LYS A 337 -19.26 -3.71 -34.76
CA LYS A 337 -18.67 -3.08 -35.95
C LYS A 337 -17.66 -2.01 -35.56
N GLU A 338 -17.96 -1.28 -34.50
CA GLU A 338 -17.12 -0.26 -33.92
C GLU A 338 -15.88 -0.88 -33.27
N ALA A 339 -15.97 -2.09 -32.70
CA ALA A 339 -14.85 -2.80 -32.07
C ALA A 339 -13.74 -3.22 -33.06
N VAL A 340 -14.10 -3.66 -34.27
CA VAL A 340 -13.16 -4.18 -35.29
C VAL A 340 -11.94 -3.28 -35.52
N PRO A 341 -12.08 -1.97 -35.84
CA PRO A 341 -10.92 -1.12 -36.09
C PRO A 341 -9.99 -0.99 -34.89
N TRP A 342 -10.52 -0.93 -33.66
CA TRP A 342 -9.68 -0.84 -32.44
C TRP A 342 -8.87 -2.12 -32.22
N LEU A 343 -9.52 -3.28 -32.33
CA LEU A 343 -8.85 -4.57 -32.20
C LEU A 343 -7.83 -4.80 -33.33
N SER A 344 -8.16 -4.39 -34.56
CA SER A 344 -7.25 -4.49 -35.71
C SER A 344 -6.01 -3.62 -35.56
N THR A 345 -6.13 -2.45 -34.92
CA THR A 345 -4.97 -1.61 -34.58
C THR A 345 -4.15 -2.25 -33.46
N ALA A 346 -4.81 -2.84 -32.46
CA ALA A 346 -4.12 -3.52 -31.36
C ALA A 346 -3.25 -4.69 -31.86
N THR A 347 -3.71 -5.47 -32.84
CA THR A 347 -2.92 -6.58 -33.41
C THR A 347 -1.70 -6.12 -34.22
N GLN A 348 -1.64 -4.83 -34.59
CA GLN A 348 -0.53 -4.23 -35.35
C GLN A 348 0.38 -3.37 -34.47
N ALA A 349 0.10 -3.26 -33.17
CA ALA A 349 0.82 -2.39 -32.26
C ALA A 349 2.26 -2.91 -32.01
N PRO A 350 3.30 -2.06 -32.16
CA PRO A 350 4.68 -2.48 -31.96
C PRO A 350 5.03 -2.91 -30.54
N ARG A 351 4.40 -2.29 -29.53
CA ARG A 351 4.60 -2.63 -28.11
C ARG A 351 3.31 -3.22 -27.56
N TYR A 352 3.34 -4.50 -27.23
CA TYR A 352 2.17 -5.16 -26.70
C TYR A 352 2.52 -6.39 -25.87
N ASP A 353 2.09 -6.39 -24.61
CA ASP A 353 2.52 -7.39 -23.62
C ASP A 353 1.85 -8.76 -23.82
N ALA A 354 0.69 -8.80 -24.48
CA ALA A 354 -0.18 -9.97 -24.47
C ALA A 354 -0.81 -10.26 -25.85
N GLN A 355 0.05 -10.54 -26.84
CA GLN A 355 -0.25 -10.61 -28.29
C GLN A 355 -1.46 -11.44 -28.72
N GLY A 356 -1.83 -12.50 -27.99
CA GLY A 356 -2.97 -13.34 -28.34
C GLY A 356 -4.35 -12.74 -28.05
N PHE A 357 -4.50 -11.89 -27.03
CA PHE A 357 -5.81 -11.36 -26.63
C PHE A 357 -6.53 -10.48 -27.67
N PRO A 358 -5.89 -9.57 -28.43
CA PRO A 358 -6.57 -8.77 -29.43
C PRO A 358 -7.01 -9.63 -30.60
N TRP A 359 -6.26 -10.67 -30.96
CA TRP A 359 -6.68 -11.67 -31.95
C TRP A 359 -7.88 -12.47 -31.47
N LEU A 360 -7.89 -12.92 -30.21
CA LEU A 360 -9.03 -13.62 -29.62
C LEU A 360 -10.28 -12.73 -29.58
N ASN A 361 -10.14 -11.48 -29.16
CA ASN A 361 -11.24 -10.52 -29.18
C ASN A 361 -11.74 -10.23 -30.60
N LEU A 362 -10.83 -10.13 -31.58
CA LEU A 362 -11.19 -9.94 -32.98
C LEU A 362 -11.93 -11.17 -33.54
N ALA A 363 -11.51 -12.38 -33.16
CA ALA A 363 -12.19 -13.63 -33.51
C ALA A 363 -13.62 -13.67 -32.96
N ARG A 364 -13.80 -13.32 -31.67
CA ARG A 364 -15.13 -13.20 -31.02
C ARG A 364 -16.02 -12.18 -31.73
N VAL A 365 -15.49 -11.00 -32.04
CA VAL A 365 -16.24 -9.96 -32.77
C VAL A 365 -16.70 -10.48 -34.14
N HIS A 366 -15.81 -11.12 -34.90
CA HIS A 366 -16.16 -11.65 -36.22
C HIS A 366 -17.13 -12.82 -36.16
N GLU A 367 -17.02 -13.69 -35.15
CA GLU A 367 -17.98 -14.77 -34.90
C GLU A 367 -19.38 -14.19 -34.67
N MET A 368 -19.52 -13.22 -33.77
CA MET A 368 -20.81 -12.59 -33.47
C MET A 368 -21.39 -11.81 -34.65
N LEU A 369 -20.54 -11.30 -35.55
CA LEU A 369 -20.95 -10.68 -36.81
C LEU A 369 -21.30 -11.70 -37.91
N GLY A 370 -21.06 -13.00 -37.69
CA GLY A 370 -21.26 -14.07 -38.68
C GLY A 370 -20.18 -14.13 -39.78
N ASN A 371 -19.06 -13.44 -39.59
CA ASN A 371 -17.95 -13.37 -40.55
C ASN A 371 -17.01 -14.58 -40.39
N LYS A 372 -17.48 -15.78 -40.80
CA LYS A 372 -16.79 -17.06 -40.55
C LYS A 372 -15.31 -17.08 -40.93
N MET A 373 -14.94 -16.60 -42.12
CA MET A 373 -13.54 -16.60 -42.56
C MET A 373 -12.65 -15.73 -41.66
N ALA A 374 -13.09 -14.50 -41.37
CA ALA A 374 -12.34 -13.60 -40.51
C ALA A 374 -12.24 -14.10 -39.06
N ALA A 375 -13.30 -14.74 -38.56
CA ALA A 375 -13.30 -15.38 -37.24
C ALA A 375 -12.28 -16.53 -37.18
N PHE A 376 -12.27 -17.39 -38.21
CA PHE A 376 -11.31 -18.49 -38.34
C PHE A 376 -9.85 -17.99 -38.40
N GLU A 377 -9.57 -16.99 -39.26
CA GLU A 377 -8.23 -16.43 -39.39
C GLU A 377 -7.74 -15.78 -38.10
N ALA A 378 -8.58 -14.98 -37.43
CA ALA A 378 -8.23 -14.35 -36.17
C ALA A 378 -8.05 -15.37 -35.03
N ALA A 379 -8.88 -16.42 -34.98
CA ALA A 379 -8.73 -17.50 -34.00
C ALA A 379 -7.42 -18.28 -34.23
N ARG A 380 -7.04 -18.53 -35.49
CA ARG A 380 -5.75 -19.15 -35.84
C ARG A 380 -4.58 -18.31 -35.30
N GLU A 381 -4.58 -17.01 -35.54
CA GLU A 381 -3.53 -16.11 -35.03
C GLU A 381 -3.54 -16.02 -33.49
N ALA A 382 -4.72 -16.05 -32.86
CA ALA A 382 -4.80 -16.10 -31.40
C ALA A 382 -4.12 -17.36 -30.84
N LEU A 383 -4.33 -18.52 -31.47
CA LEU A 383 -3.77 -19.82 -31.05
C LEU A 383 -2.24 -19.92 -31.22
N GLU A 384 -1.63 -19.14 -32.11
CA GLU A 384 -0.16 -19.04 -32.19
C GLU A 384 0.45 -18.48 -30.88
N HIS A 385 -0.32 -17.66 -30.15
CA HIS A 385 0.09 -17.05 -28.88
C HIS A 385 -0.56 -17.70 -27.65
N LEU A 386 -1.75 -18.28 -27.81
CA LEU A 386 -2.57 -18.86 -26.75
C LEU A 386 -3.03 -20.28 -27.16
N PRO A 387 -2.10 -21.26 -27.27
CA PRO A 387 -2.39 -22.56 -27.91
C PRO A 387 -3.45 -23.40 -27.18
N ASP A 388 -3.65 -23.17 -25.89
CA ASP A 388 -4.59 -23.91 -25.04
C ASP A 388 -5.85 -23.09 -24.67
N ASP A 389 -6.08 -21.93 -25.30
CA ASP A 389 -7.29 -21.13 -25.03
C ASP A 389 -8.54 -21.81 -25.61
N GLU A 390 -9.43 -22.25 -24.73
CA GLU A 390 -10.62 -23.03 -25.08
C GLU A 390 -11.55 -22.29 -26.06
N ASP A 391 -11.66 -20.97 -25.92
CA ASP A 391 -12.57 -20.18 -26.74
C ASP A 391 -11.97 -19.92 -28.13
N ALA A 392 -10.65 -19.67 -28.21
CA ALA A 392 -9.93 -19.61 -29.48
C ALA A 392 -10.06 -20.93 -30.26
N LEU A 393 -9.87 -22.08 -29.60
CA LEU A 393 -10.03 -23.41 -30.20
C LEU A 393 -11.45 -23.63 -30.71
N ARG A 394 -12.46 -23.30 -29.89
CA ARG A 394 -13.87 -23.42 -30.28
C ARG A 394 -14.20 -22.59 -31.51
N ILE A 395 -13.79 -21.31 -31.53
CA ILE A 395 -14.06 -20.42 -32.68
C ILE A 395 -13.35 -20.93 -33.93
N PHE A 396 -12.10 -21.40 -33.80
CA PHE A 396 -11.33 -21.98 -34.90
C PHE A 396 -12.05 -23.20 -35.51
N ASP A 397 -12.47 -24.16 -34.69
CA ASP A 397 -13.13 -25.38 -35.16
C ASP A 397 -14.51 -25.10 -35.79
N GLU A 398 -15.35 -24.30 -35.12
CA GLU A 398 -16.72 -24.03 -35.57
C GLU A 398 -16.77 -23.11 -36.81
N SER A 399 -15.86 -22.14 -36.87
CA SER A 399 -15.76 -21.23 -38.03
C SER A 399 -15.04 -21.89 -39.21
N GLY A 400 -14.11 -22.80 -38.95
CA GLY A 400 -13.38 -23.59 -39.95
C GLY A 400 -14.21 -24.72 -40.58
N ALA A 401 -15.28 -25.17 -39.92
CA ALA A 401 -16.17 -26.21 -40.43
C ALA A 401 -16.81 -25.80 -41.78
N GLY A 402 -16.26 -26.35 -42.87
CA GLY A 402 -16.66 -26.09 -44.26
C GLY A 402 -15.80 -25.07 -45.03
N LEU A 403 -14.74 -24.53 -44.42
CA LEU A 403 -13.71 -23.71 -45.07
C LEU A 403 -12.43 -24.51 -45.42
N ILE A 404 -12.20 -25.58 -44.67
CA ILE A 404 -11.18 -26.61 -44.87
C ILE A 404 -11.84 -27.81 -45.57
#